data_AF-A0A1G8J9T1-F1
#
_entry.id   AF-A0A1G8J9T1-F1
#
_cell.length_a   1.000
_cell.length_b   1.000
_cell.length_c   1.000
_cell.angle_alpha   90.00
_cell.angle_beta   90.00
_cell.angle_gamma   90.00
#
_symmetry.space_group_name_H-M   'P 1'
#
loop_
_entity.id
_entity.type
_entity.pdbx_description
1 polymer ?
#
loop_
_entity_poly.entity_id
_entity_poly.type
_entity_poly.pdbx_seq_one_letter_code
_entity_poly.pdbx_strand_id
1 'polypeptide(L)'
;MNNERNNGGLEGSIHSVSAMSMKAGEGLTIQDLIGLLQAARNLADGRVPGAEHLDEQRLYEAIKNAILNAENLYIAYDVHTNYPYIGANDQVWVFSEERFAAEAADYYLQQLIQLEMKKLGREDIRRLLAELHLLGIRNLLIDNGQLTVVVARDELLPPPDWSGTPEIQIPVSNPGLQHAMLSFFQTMYSRQQYAGKSQILRAAEARMLDELVQARFLVPMQIKEEQPSAPDELGKKTLQQGTVIQFASLGVEDGEPWLPVFTDWPEFEKGYDKTVWGGNVATYEDIVALSASMGGAVINFRGIGFRLDEKNKRMVAEYVRERDA
;
A
#
# COMPACT_ATOMS: atom_id res chain seq x y z
N MET A 1 -25.37 -40.72 72.32
CA MET A 1 -23.91 -40.89 72.52
C MET A 1 -23.21 -40.02 71.49
N ASN A 2 -22.47 -39.05 72.01
CA ASN A 2 -21.59 -38.10 71.32
C ASN A 2 -20.61 -38.80 70.36
N ASN A 3 -20.26 -38.18 69.23
CA ASN A 3 -19.07 -37.33 69.22
C ASN A 3 -19.01 -36.41 67.97
N GLU A 4 -18.62 -35.17 68.25
CA GLU A 4 -18.28 -34.10 67.31
C GLU A 4 -16.84 -34.25 66.77
N ARG A 5 -16.53 -33.36 65.79
CA ARG A 5 -15.22 -32.84 65.31
C ARG A 5 -14.64 -33.60 64.10
N ASN A 6 -14.08 -32.97 63.07
CA ASN A 6 -13.67 -31.59 62.87
C ASN A 6 -13.49 -31.28 61.38
N ASN A 7 -13.55 -29.98 61.07
CA ASN A 7 -13.19 -29.32 59.82
C ASN A 7 -11.90 -29.79 59.16
N GLY A 8 -11.90 -29.73 57.83
CA GLY A 8 -10.72 -29.78 56.97
C GLY A 8 -11.08 -29.46 55.53
N GLY A 9 -11.43 -28.20 55.27
CA GLY A 9 -11.63 -27.70 53.92
C GLY A 9 -10.36 -27.83 53.07
N LEU A 10 -10.53 -28.31 51.86
CA LEU A 10 -9.61 -28.13 50.75
C LEU A 10 -10.46 -27.58 49.60
N GLU A 11 -10.77 -26.29 49.70
CA GLU A 11 -11.02 -25.47 48.51
C GLU A 11 -9.74 -25.56 47.67
N GLY A 12 -9.76 -26.44 46.66
CA GLY A 12 -8.80 -26.38 45.58
C GLY A 12 -9.05 -25.06 44.86
N SER A 13 -8.26 -24.05 45.22
CA SER A 13 -8.19 -22.77 44.50
C SER A 13 -7.96 -23.05 43.02
N ILE A 14 -9.04 -22.99 42.24
CA ILE A 14 -8.95 -22.61 40.84
C ILE A 14 -8.45 -21.17 40.91
N HIS A 15 -7.13 -21.00 40.83
CA HIS A 15 -6.54 -19.69 40.59
C HIS A 15 -7.05 -19.25 39.22
N SER A 16 -8.17 -18.55 39.23
CA SER A 16 -8.59 -17.70 38.14
C SER A 16 -7.40 -16.81 37.81
N VAL A 17 -6.89 -16.91 36.58
CA VAL A 17 -5.92 -16.00 35.98
C VAL A 17 -6.59 -14.65 35.69
N SER A 18 -7.41 -14.18 36.63
CA SER A 18 -8.24 -12.99 36.55
C SER A 18 -7.67 -11.98 37.54
N ALA A 19 -7.28 -10.83 37.02
CA ALA A 19 -6.76 -9.63 37.68
C ALA A 19 -5.24 -9.45 37.86
N MET A 20 -4.38 -10.48 37.78
CA MET A 20 -2.90 -10.25 37.79
C MET A 20 -2.30 -9.88 36.42
N SER A 21 -3.05 -9.97 35.31
CA SER A 21 -2.52 -9.73 33.96
C SER A 21 -2.58 -8.26 33.49
N MET A 22 -3.17 -7.35 34.27
CA MET A 22 -3.48 -5.98 33.82
C MET A 22 -2.42 -4.93 34.18
N LYS A 23 -1.34 -5.33 34.88
CA LYS A 23 -0.15 -4.47 35.09
C LYS A 23 1.05 -4.84 34.21
N ALA A 24 0.93 -5.90 33.41
CA ALA A 24 2.04 -6.41 32.61
C ALA A 24 2.11 -5.83 31.19
N GLY A 25 1.11 -5.03 30.75
CA GLY A 25 1.09 -4.42 29.42
C GLY A 25 1.81 -3.06 29.32
N GLU A 26 2.12 -2.42 30.44
CA GLU A 26 2.97 -1.22 30.47
C GLU A 26 4.43 -1.66 30.41
N GLY A 27 5.05 -1.52 29.23
CA GLY A 27 6.49 -1.78 29.03
C GLY A 27 6.86 -3.03 28.23
N LEU A 28 5.88 -3.77 27.66
CA LEU A 28 6.19 -4.85 26.71
C LEU A 28 6.56 -4.26 25.35
N THR A 29 7.61 -4.80 24.74
CA THR A 29 8.02 -4.47 23.38
C THR A 29 7.13 -5.20 22.36
N ILE A 30 7.19 -4.78 21.09
CA ILE A 30 6.53 -5.49 19.99
C ILE A 30 7.04 -6.94 19.90
N GLN A 31 8.34 -7.17 20.11
CA GLN A 31 8.93 -8.52 20.13
C GLN A 31 8.38 -9.38 21.26
N ASP A 32 8.22 -8.84 22.48
CA ASP A 32 7.64 -9.58 23.60
C ASP A 32 6.20 -10.03 23.28
N LEU A 33 5.40 -9.12 22.70
CA LEU A 33 4.03 -9.41 22.31
C LEU A 33 3.95 -10.47 21.20
N ILE A 34 4.84 -10.41 20.20
CA ILE A 34 4.94 -11.44 19.16
C ILE A 34 5.32 -12.80 19.78
N GLY A 35 6.29 -12.82 20.69
CA GLY A 35 6.70 -14.03 21.40
C GLY A 35 5.55 -14.66 22.21
N LEU A 36 4.78 -13.84 22.93
CA LEU A 36 3.59 -14.28 23.65
C LEU A 36 2.51 -14.82 22.71
N LEU A 37 2.27 -14.15 21.57
CA LEU A 37 1.31 -14.60 20.56
C LEU A 37 1.69 -15.98 19.99
N GLN A 38 2.97 -16.17 19.64
CA GLN A 38 3.45 -17.45 19.13
C GLN A 38 3.39 -18.56 20.20
N ALA A 39 3.72 -18.24 21.45
CA ALA A 39 3.59 -19.20 22.56
C ALA A 39 2.12 -19.61 22.78
N ALA A 40 1.17 -18.66 22.71
CA ALA A 40 -0.25 -18.93 22.84
C ALA A 40 -0.75 -19.87 21.72
N ARG A 41 -0.37 -19.62 20.46
CA ARG A 41 -0.71 -20.49 19.32
C ARG A 41 -0.19 -21.92 19.49
N ASN A 42 1.07 -22.06 19.92
CA ASN A 42 1.67 -23.39 20.14
C ASN A 42 1.02 -24.16 21.30
N LEU A 43 0.50 -23.47 22.31
CA LEU A 43 -0.24 -24.08 23.41
C LEU A 43 -1.67 -24.48 23.01
N ALA A 44 -2.28 -23.74 22.08
CA ALA A 44 -3.62 -24.00 21.57
C ALA A 44 -3.72 -25.27 20.72
N ASP A 45 -2.64 -25.60 20.00
CA ASP A 45 -2.52 -26.87 19.24
C ASP A 45 -2.56 -28.14 20.13
N GLY A 46 -2.69 -28.01 21.46
CA GLY A 46 -2.72 -29.13 22.41
C GLY A 46 -3.85 -29.15 23.44
N ARG A 47 -4.86 -28.26 23.39
CA ARG A 47 -5.89 -28.13 24.46
C ARG A 47 -7.31 -27.86 23.93
N VAL A 48 -8.28 -27.79 24.87
CA VAL A 48 -9.74 -27.89 24.67
C VAL A 48 -10.31 -26.64 23.96
N PRO A 49 -11.23 -26.78 22.98
CA PRO A 49 -11.71 -25.65 22.17
C PRO A 49 -12.40 -24.54 22.99
N GLY A 50 -11.98 -23.29 22.78
CA GLY A 50 -12.77 -22.08 23.11
C GLY A 50 -12.16 -21.08 24.11
N ALA A 51 -11.21 -21.48 24.96
CA ALA A 51 -10.55 -20.56 25.91
C ALA A 51 -9.31 -19.86 25.32
N GLU A 52 -8.67 -20.49 24.34
CA GLU A 52 -7.39 -20.05 23.75
C GLU A 52 -7.53 -18.87 22.78
N HIS A 53 -8.70 -18.73 22.15
CA HIS A 53 -8.94 -17.71 21.12
C HIS A 53 -9.03 -16.28 21.70
N LEU A 54 -9.38 -16.16 22.99
CA LEU A 54 -9.49 -14.87 23.68
C LEU A 54 -8.12 -14.26 23.99
N ASP A 55 -7.12 -15.08 24.32
CA ASP A 55 -5.76 -14.60 24.61
C ASP A 55 -5.01 -14.24 23.32
N GLU A 56 -5.17 -15.04 22.25
CA GLU A 56 -4.61 -14.71 20.93
C GLU A 56 -5.17 -13.40 20.38
N GLN A 57 -6.49 -13.22 20.35
CA GLN A 57 -7.09 -12.01 19.81
C GLN A 57 -6.65 -10.78 20.61
N ARG A 58 -6.59 -10.87 21.94
CA ARG A 58 -6.11 -9.77 22.78
C ARG A 58 -4.64 -9.44 22.53
N LEU A 59 -3.77 -10.44 22.39
CA LEU A 59 -2.36 -10.23 22.06
C LEU A 59 -2.19 -9.59 20.68
N TYR A 60 -2.98 -10.04 19.71
CA TYR A 60 -2.96 -9.48 18.37
C TYR A 60 -3.45 -8.01 18.34
N GLU A 61 -4.52 -7.68 19.07
CA GLU A 61 -4.93 -6.28 19.28
C GLU A 61 -3.86 -5.45 20.01
N ALA A 62 -3.15 -6.03 20.99
CA ALA A 62 -2.05 -5.36 21.66
C ALA A 62 -0.90 -5.06 20.70
N ILE A 63 -0.56 -5.99 19.80
CA ILE A 63 0.45 -5.77 18.74
C ILE A 63 0.02 -4.61 17.83
N LYS A 64 -1.23 -4.61 17.34
CA LYS A 64 -1.74 -3.52 16.48
C LYS A 64 -1.64 -2.16 17.17
N ASN A 65 -2.03 -2.10 18.45
CA ASN A 65 -1.91 -0.89 19.25
C ASN A 65 -0.46 -0.48 19.47
N ALA A 66 0.44 -1.43 19.72
CA ALA A 66 1.88 -1.15 19.87
C ALA A 66 2.48 -0.59 18.57
N ILE A 67 2.12 -1.15 17.41
CA ILE A 67 2.54 -0.65 16.10
C ILE A 67 2.05 0.79 15.89
N LEU A 68 0.76 1.06 16.11
CA LEU A 68 0.17 2.39 15.88
C LEU A 68 0.69 3.48 16.82
N ASN A 69 1.23 3.11 17.99
CA ASN A 69 1.72 4.04 19.01
C ASN A 69 3.25 4.02 19.17
N ALA A 70 3.95 3.22 18.38
CA ALA A 70 5.40 3.14 18.39
C ALA A 70 6.02 4.53 18.21
N GLU A 71 7.06 4.83 18.98
CA GLU A 71 7.80 6.08 18.81
C GLU A 71 8.52 6.11 17.47
N ASN A 72 9.13 4.98 17.11
CA ASN A 72 9.86 4.80 15.88
C ASN A 72 9.54 3.42 15.31
N LEU A 73 9.31 3.36 14.00
CA LEU A 73 9.36 2.14 13.19
C LEU A 73 10.31 2.37 12.01
N TYR A 74 10.71 1.31 11.34
CA TYR A 74 11.59 1.38 10.18
C TYR A 74 10.98 0.54 9.06
N ILE A 75 10.82 1.10 7.86
CA ILE A 75 10.27 0.39 6.70
C ILE A 75 11.32 0.22 5.61
N ALA A 76 11.36 -0.97 5.01
CA ALA A 76 12.25 -1.26 3.89
C ALA A 76 11.70 -0.64 2.59
N TYR A 77 12.49 0.23 1.97
CA TYR A 77 12.26 0.75 0.62
C TYR A 77 13.24 0.11 -0.35
N ASP A 78 12.77 -0.27 -1.53
CA ASP A 78 13.63 -0.72 -2.62
C ASP A 78 14.34 0.48 -3.24
N VAL A 79 15.67 0.44 -3.31
CA VAL A 79 16.48 1.57 -3.80
C VAL A 79 16.22 1.88 -5.29
N HIS A 80 15.80 0.89 -6.09
CA HIS A 80 15.60 1.07 -7.52
C HIS A 80 14.26 1.71 -7.86
N THR A 81 13.21 1.37 -7.12
CA THR A 81 11.88 1.97 -7.29
C THR A 81 11.71 3.22 -6.41
N ASN A 82 12.40 3.31 -5.28
CA ASN A 82 12.18 4.30 -4.20
C ASN A 82 10.77 4.23 -3.57
N TYR A 83 10.19 3.03 -3.56
CA TYR A 83 8.91 2.70 -2.88
C TYR A 83 9.11 1.57 -1.88
N PRO A 84 8.13 1.31 -0.99
CA PRO A 84 8.16 0.16 -0.10
C PRO A 84 8.48 -1.14 -0.84
N TYR A 85 9.47 -1.89 -0.36
CA TYR A 85 9.86 -3.16 -0.95
C TYR A 85 8.76 -4.21 -0.72
N ILE A 86 8.29 -4.82 -1.80
CA ILE A 86 7.29 -5.89 -1.76
C ILE A 86 8.01 -7.23 -1.68
N GLY A 87 8.04 -7.83 -0.50
CA GLY A 87 8.62 -9.14 -0.27
C GLY A 87 7.73 -10.29 -0.74
N ALA A 88 8.15 -11.52 -0.41
CA ALA A 88 7.34 -12.71 -0.64
C ALA A 88 5.96 -12.58 0.03
N ASN A 89 4.96 -13.24 -0.56
CA ASN A 89 3.56 -13.21 -0.08
C ASN A 89 2.92 -11.82 -0.05
N ASP A 90 3.39 -10.87 -0.88
CA ASP A 90 2.76 -9.56 -1.03
C ASP A 90 2.78 -8.74 0.27
N GLN A 91 3.94 -8.70 0.92
CA GLN A 91 4.16 -8.09 2.23
C GLN A 91 5.27 -7.05 2.17
N VAL A 92 5.03 -5.87 2.74
CA VAL A 92 6.12 -4.92 3.03
C VAL A 92 6.78 -5.26 4.36
N TRP A 93 8.06 -4.94 4.48
CA TRP A 93 8.82 -5.22 5.70
C TRP A 93 8.91 -4.00 6.58
N VAL A 94 8.47 -4.15 7.83
CA VAL A 94 8.51 -3.10 8.86
C VAL A 94 9.20 -3.66 10.08
N PHE A 95 10.04 -2.86 10.72
CA PHE A 95 10.87 -3.25 11.85
C PHE A 95 10.58 -2.33 13.04
N SER A 96 10.48 -2.94 14.21
CA SER A 96 10.24 -2.26 15.48
C SER A 96 11.50 -1.66 16.09
N GLU A 97 12.68 -2.17 15.71
CA GLU A 97 13.99 -1.67 16.17
C GLU A 97 14.91 -1.32 15.01
N GLU A 98 15.74 -0.29 15.21
CA GLU A 98 16.76 0.13 14.24
C GLU A 98 17.77 -0.99 13.95
N ARG A 99 18.15 -1.73 14.99
CA ARG A 99 19.10 -2.85 14.87
C ARG A 99 18.54 -3.94 13.95
N PHE A 100 17.26 -4.30 14.09
CA PHE A 100 16.63 -5.30 13.23
C PHE A 100 16.56 -4.83 11.77
N ALA A 101 16.22 -3.57 11.55
CA ALA A 101 16.22 -2.98 10.22
C ALA A 101 17.61 -3.02 9.57
N ALA A 102 18.65 -2.66 10.32
CA ALA A 102 20.04 -2.70 9.84
C ALA A 102 20.50 -4.13 9.52
N GLU A 103 20.23 -5.10 10.41
CA GLU A 103 20.55 -6.51 10.20
C GLU A 103 19.86 -7.06 8.93
N ALA A 104 18.59 -6.70 8.72
CA ALA A 104 17.86 -7.08 7.52
C ALA A 104 18.46 -6.44 6.26
N ALA A 105 18.79 -5.15 6.28
CA ALA A 105 19.42 -4.47 5.15
C ALA A 105 20.74 -5.15 4.74
N ASP A 106 21.60 -5.46 5.72
CA ASP A 106 22.87 -6.14 5.49
C ASP A 106 22.68 -7.56 4.93
N TYR A 107 21.73 -8.32 5.49
CA TYR A 107 21.42 -9.67 5.02
C TYR A 107 20.93 -9.67 3.57
N TYR A 108 19.97 -8.80 3.23
CA TYR A 108 19.37 -8.77 1.90
C TYR A 108 20.29 -8.14 0.84
N LEU A 109 21.22 -7.27 1.24
CA LEU A 109 22.28 -6.78 0.37
C LEU A 109 23.17 -7.92 -0.14
N GLN A 110 23.49 -8.90 0.71
CA GLN A 110 24.23 -10.11 0.31
C GLN A 110 23.45 -10.95 -0.71
N GLN A 111 22.11 -10.85 -0.70
CA GLN A 111 21.22 -11.49 -1.67
C GLN A 111 20.92 -10.60 -2.89
N LEU A 112 21.67 -9.51 -3.09
CA LEU A 112 21.52 -8.56 -4.19
C LEU A 112 20.19 -7.78 -4.19
N ILE A 113 19.56 -7.65 -3.02
CA ILE A 113 18.40 -6.78 -2.80
C ILE A 113 18.90 -5.55 -2.03
N GLN A 114 18.85 -4.38 -2.66
CA GLN A 114 19.30 -3.13 -2.05
C GLN A 114 18.13 -2.42 -1.38
N LEU A 115 18.18 -2.34 -0.05
CA LEU A 115 17.11 -1.75 0.75
C LEU A 115 17.61 -0.49 1.46
N GLU A 116 16.77 0.54 1.45
CA GLU A 116 16.90 1.71 2.30
C GLU A 116 15.91 1.60 3.45
N MET A 117 16.39 1.65 4.69
CA MET A 117 15.53 1.60 5.88
C MET A 117 15.10 3.01 6.25
N LYS A 118 13.84 3.36 5.98
CA LYS A 118 13.29 4.67 6.31
C LYS A 118 12.71 4.66 7.71
N LYS A 119 13.23 5.53 8.58
CA LYS A 119 12.70 5.74 9.93
C LYS A 119 11.38 6.50 9.86
N LEU A 120 10.39 6.02 10.61
CA LEU A 120 9.05 6.58 10.73
C LEU A 120 8.85 7.05 12.16
N GLY A 121 8.51 8.32 12.36
CA GLY A 121 8.01 8.77 13.66
C GLY A 121 6.54 8.37 13.84
N ARG A 122 6.04 8.42 15.08
CA ARG A 122 4.63 8.11 15.41
C ARG A 122 3.61 8.75 14.45
N GLU A 123 3.79 10.04 14.14
CA GLU A 123 2.86 10.80 13.29
C GLU A 123 2.89 10.32 11.81
N ASP A 124 4.01 9.73 11.37
CA ASP A 124 4.18 9.25 10.00
C ASP A 124 3.60 7.86 9.79
N ILE A 125 3.40 7.07 10.86
CA ILE A 125 2.88 5.69 10.76
C ILE A 125 1.51 5.68 10.08
N ARG A 126 0.59 6.57 10.49
CA ARG A 126 -0.73 6.66 9.86
C ARG A 126 -0.67 7.13 8.42
N ARG A 127 0.23 8.07 8.12
CA ARG A 127 0.45 8.55 6.74
C ARG A 127 0.97 7.43 5.85
N LEU A 128 1.92 6.64 6.33
CA LEU A 128 2.41 5.47 5.62
C LEU A 128 1.29 4.45 5.38
N LEU A 129 0.48 4.12 6.38
CA LEU A 129 -0.63 3.17 6.19
C LEU A 129 -1.65 3.66 5.13
N ALA A 130 -1.86 4.97 5.04
CA ALA A 130 -2.66 5.58 3.98
C ALA A 130 -1.94 5.52 2.61
N GLU A 131 -0.63 5.73 2.56
CA GLU A 131 0.16 5.57 1.33
C GLU A 131 0.12 4.12 0.82
N LEU A 132 0.34 3.13 1.71
CA LEU A 132 0.22 1.70 1.39
C LEU A 132 -1.17 1.35 0.83
N HIS A 133 -2.23 2.10 1.21
CA HIS A 133 -3.55 1.99 0.57
C HIS A 133 -3.48 2.22 -0.92
N LEU A 134 -2.94 3.38 -1.28
CA LEU A 134 -2.91 3.90 -2.63
C LEU A 134 -1.93 3.09 -3.50
N LEU A 135 -0.95 2.45 -2.87
CA LEU A 135 -0.04 1.50 -3.51
C LEU A 135 -0.61 0.07 -3.61
N GLY A 136 -1.84 -0.18 -3.13
CA GLY A 136 -2.47 -1.51 -3.15
C GLY A 136 -1.82 -2.56 -2.24
N ILE A 137 -1.00 -2.14 -1.28
CA ILE A 137 -0.27 -3.02 -0.37
C ILE A 137 -1.16 -3.39 0.82
N ARG A 138 -1.29 -4.69 1.07
CA ARG A 138 -2.28 -5.23 2.02
C ARG A 138 -1.70 -5.73 3.33
N ASN A 139 -0.43 -6.13 3.36
CA ASN A 139 0.14 -6.83 4.51
C ASN A 139 1.49 -6.25 4.91
N LEU A 140 1.71 -6.17 6.22
CA LEU A 140 2.98 -5.78 6.82
C LEU A 140 3.57 -7.01 7.53
N LEU A 141 4.80 -7.38 7.17
CA LEU A 141 5.60 -8.35 7.91
C LEU A 141 6.45 -7.60 8.92
N ILE A 142 6.20 -7.84 10.20
CA ILE A 142 6.90 -7.16 11.30
C ILE A 142 8.15 -7.95 11.69
N ASP A 143 9.29 -7.27 11.78
CA ASP A 143 10.57 -7.82 12.25
C ASP A 143 11.04 -9.07 11.50
N ASN A 144 11.08 -8.98 10.16
CA ASN A 144 11.58 -10.05 9.31
C ASN A 144 13.01 -10.47 9.70
N GLY A 145 13.23 -11.77 9.95
CA GLY A 145 14.49 -12.31 10.45
C GLY A 145 14.56 -12.47 11.99
N GLN A 146 13.54 -12.01 12.70
CA GLN A 146 13.37 -12.20 14.16
C GLN A 146 12.07 -12.98 14.43
N LEU A 147 11.49 -12.84 15.64
CA LEU A 147 10.11 -13.26 15.85
C LEU A 147 9.20 -12.35 15.04
N THR A 148 8.46 -12.92 14.11
CA THR A 148 7.65 -12.18 13.15
C THR A 148 6.16 -12.42 13.30
N VAL A 149 5.38 -11.44 12.84
CA VAL A 149 3.93 -11.53 12.66
C VAL A 149 3.56 -10.77 11.39
N VAL A 150 2.57 -11.30 10.67
CA VAL A 150 1.94 -10.60 9.55
C VAL A 150 0.71 -9.88 10.10
N VAL A 151 0.61 -8.58 9.81
CA VAL A 151 -0.55 -7.76 10.16
C VAL A 151 -1.18 -7.23 8.89
N ALA A 152 -2.49 -7.43 8.74
CA ALA A 152 -3.23 -6.84 7.64
C ALA A 152 -3.30 -5.32 7.82
N ARG A 153 -2.95 -4.57 6.77
CA ARG A 153 -2.93 -3.11 6.80
C ARG A 153 -4.30 -2.56 7.18
N ASP A 154 -5.37 -3.10 6.59
CA ASP A 154 -6.75 -2.63 6.80
C ASP A 154 -7.21 -2.79 8.27
N GLU A 155 -6.58 -3.70 9.04
CA GLU A 155 -6.85 -3.85 10.48
C GLU A 155 -6.16 -2.78 11.34
N LEU A 156 -5.12 -2.13 10.82
CA LEU A 156 -4.45 -0.98 11.44
C LEU A 156 -5.09 0.34 11.02
N LEU A 157 -5.42 0.46 9.74
CA LEU A 157 -6.09 1.61 9.15
C LEU A 157 -7.04 1.14 8.04
N PRO A 158 -8.35 1.06 8.32
CA PRO A 158 -9.35 0.72 7.32
C PRO A 158 -9.35 1.73 6.16
N PRO A 159 -9.72 1.29 4.94
CA PRO A 159 -9.87 2.18 3.80
C PRO A 159 -10.97 3.23 4.06
N PRO A 160 -10.90 4.40 3.39
CA PRO A 160 -11.99 5.38 3.46
C PRO A 160 -13.31 4.76 2.99
N ASP A 161 -14.40 5.03 3.72
CA ASP A 161 -15.74 4.65 3.30
C ASP A 161 -16.35 5.75 2.44
N TRP A 162 -16.57 5.43 1.16
CA TRP A 162 -17.21 6.32 0.20
C TRP A 162 -18.70 6.03 0.01
N SER A 163 -19.30 5.19 0.88
CA SER A 163 -20.73 4.88 0.80
C SER A 163 -21.57 6.17 0.83
N GLY A 164 -22.40 6.35 -0.19
CA GLY A 164 -23.24 7.56 -0.35
C GLY A 164 -22.52 8.81 -0.89
N THR A 165 -21.23 8.74 -1.20
CA THR A 165 -20.51 9.83 -1.88
C THR A 165 -20.76 9.74 -3.41
N PRO A 166 -21.16 10.83 -4.08
CA PRO A 166 -21.30 10.85 -5.53
C PRO A 166 -19.98 10.47 -6.22
N GLU A 167 -20.04 9.68 -7.30
CA GLU A 167 -18.84 9.16 -7.98
C GLU A 167 -17.83 10.25 -8.38
N ILE A 168 -18.32 11.42 -8.81
CA ILE A 168 -17.49 12.58 -9.19
C ILE A 168 -16.72 13.20 -8.02
N GLN A 169 -17.15 12.96 -6.78
CA GLN A 169 -16.49 13.44 -5.56
C GLN A 169 -15.55 12.39 -4.96
N ILE A 170 -15.60 11.14 -5.43
CA ILE A 170 -14.67 10.09 -5.00
C ILE A 170 -13.30 10.38 -5.64
N PRO A 171 -12.23 10.54 -4.83
CA PRO A 171 -10.90 10.77 -5.36
C PRO A 171 -10.44 9.60 -6.27
N VAL A 172 -9.91 9.94 -7.44
CA VAL A 172 -9.29 8.94 -8.33
C VAL A 172 -8.12 8.29 -7.61
N SER A 173 -8.13 6.97 -7.59
CA SER A 173 -7.03 6.13 -7.11
C SER A 173 -7.01 4.83 -7.90
N ASN A 174 -5.83 4.29 -8.17
CA ASN A 174 -5.65 3.01 -8.86
C ASN A 174 -4.71 2.09 -8.06
N PRO A 175 -5.13 1.60 -6.88
CA PRO A 175 -4.25 0.78 -6.04
C PRO A 175 -3.82 -0.53 -6.72
N GLY A 176 -4.69 -1.14 -7.52
CA GLY A 176 -4.34 -2.34 -8.31
C GLY A 176 -3.24 -2.05 -9.34
N LEU A 177 -3.38 -0.98 -10.12
CA LEU A 177 -2.36 -0.57 -11.08
C LEU A 177 -1.04 -0.17 -10.41
N GLN A 178 -1.08 0.63 -9.35
CA GLN A 178 0.12 1.04 -8.60
C GLN A 178 0.87 -0.18 -8.08
N HIS A 179 0.15 -1.14 -7.48
CA HIS A 179 0.71 -2.41 -7.01
C HIS A 179 1.34 -3.23 -8.15
N ALA A 180 0.63 -3.36 -9.28
CA ALA A 180 1.10 -4.13 -10.41
C ALA A 180 2.34 -3.49 -11.06
N MET A 181 2.37 -2.16 -11.18
CA MET A 181 3.54 -1.41 -11.64
C MET A 181 4.73 -1.61 -10.69
N LEU A 182 4.53 -1.43 -9.38
CA LEU A 182 5.55 -1.67 -8.35
C LEU A 182 6.16 -3.07 -8.47
N SER A 183 5.29 -4.09 -8.49
CA SER A 183 5.68 -5.49 -8.59
C SER A 183 6.47 -5.78 -9.86
N PHE A 184 6.03 -5.23 -11.01
CA PHE A 184 6.71 -5.38 -12.29
C PHE A 184 8.09 -4.72 -12.29
N PHE A 185 8.18 -3.44 -11.91
CA PHE A 185 9.45 -2.70 -11.92
C PHE A 185 10.45 -3.24 -10.89
N GLN A 186 10.00 -3.61 -9.68
CA GLN A 186 10.87 -4.26 -8.69
C GLN A 186 11.42 -5.59 -9.24
N THR A 187 10.60 -6.40 -9.92
CA THR A 187 11.03 -7.66 -10.55
C THR A 187 11.98 -7.42 -11.73
N MET A 188 11.72 -6.38 -12.54
CA MET A 188 12.54 -5.99 -13.68
C MET A 188 13.93 -5.54 -13.21
N TYR A 189 14.00 -4.69 -12.19
CA TYR A 189 15.27 -4.15 -11.66
C TYR A 189 16.02 -5.14 -10.77
N SER A 190 15.35 -6.18 -10.24
CA SER A 190 15.98 -7.20 -9.42
C SER A 190 17.23 -7.78 -10.10
N ARG A 191 18.35 -7.77 -9.38
CA ARG A 191 19.62 -8.35 -9.84
C ARG A 191 19.72 -9.85 -9.59
N GLN A 192 18.78 -10.40 -8.84
CA GLN A 192 18.73 -11.82 -8.52
C GLN A 192 18.48 -12.65 -9.78
N GLN A 193 19.15 -13.79 -9.86
CA GLN A 193 18.96 -14.79 -10.92
C GLN A 193 18.44 -16.06 -10.27
N TYR A 194 17.19 -16.41 -10.55
CA TYR A 194 16.56 -17.62 -10.05
C TYR A 194 15.68 -18.26 -11.12
N ALA A 195 15.50 -19.57 -11.04
CA ALA A 195 14.64 -20.31 -11.94
C ALA A 195 13.20 -19.77 -11.84
N GLY A 196 12.57 -19.47 -12.98
CA GLY A 196 11.22 -18.92 -12.98
C GLY A 196 11.13 -17.41 -13.15
N LYS A 197 12.24 -16.65 -13.04
CA LYS A 197 12.21 -15.18 -13.08
C LYS A 197 11.52 -14.63 -14.33
N SER A 198 11.80 -15.18 -15.51
CA SER A 198 11.17 -14.74 -16.74
C SER A 198 9.65 -15.01 -16.76
N GLN A 199 9.19 -16.13 -16.17
CA GLN A 199 7.76 -16.39 -16.01
C GLN A 199 7.12 -15.38 -15.05
N ILE A 200 7.77 -15.11 -13.91
CA ILE A 200 7.27 -14.14 -12.91
C ILE A 200 7.21 -12.74 -13.51
N LEU A 201 8.24 -12.32 -14.25
CA LEU A 201 8.26 -11.02 -14.92
C LEU A 201 7.13 -10.89 -15.94
N ARG A 202 6.90 -11.92 -16.77
CA ARG A 202 5.77 -11.92 -17.72
C ARG A 202 4.41 -11.89 -17.02
N ALA A 203 4.25 -12.61 -15.91
CA ALA A 203 3.02 -12.57 -15.13
C ALA A 203 2.80 -11.22 -14.41
N ALA A 204 3.87 -10.54 -14.01
CA ALA A 204 3.80 -9.19 -13.47
C ALA A 204 3.46 -8.16 -14.57
N GLU A 205 4.05 -8.30 -15.76
CA GLU A 205 3.73 -7.48 -16.93
C GLU A 205 2.26 -7.63 -17.32
N ALA A 206 1.76 -8.85 -17.49
CA ALA A 206 0.37 -9.11 -17.85
C ALA A 206 -0.62 -8.47 -16.85
N ARG A 207 -0.37 -8.62 -15.54
CA ARG A 207 -1.17 -7.96 -14.49
C ARG A 207 -1.12 -6.44 -14.59
N MET A 208 0.05 -5.87 -14.83
CA MET A 208 0.17 -4.42 -15.04
C MET A 208 -0.63 -3.95 -16.25
N LEU A 209 -0.62 -4.69 -17.36
CA LEU A 209 -1.39 -4.35 -18.55
C LEU A 209 -2.91 -4.50 -18.33
N ASP A 210 -3.36 -5.53 -17.61
CA ASP A 210 -4.78 -5.70 -17.25
C ASP A 210 -5.31 -4.55 -16.40
N GLU A 211 -4.55 -4.12 -15.40
CA GLU A 211 -4.90 -2.97 -14.55
C GLU A 211 -4.83 -1.66 -15.33
N LEU A 212 -3.84 -1.50 -16.21
CA LEU A 212 -3.61 -0.29 -17.01
C LEU A 212 -4.80 0.06 -17.91
N VAL A 213 -5.37 -0.94 -18.59
CA VAL A 213 -6.47 -0.72 -19.54
C VAL A 213 -7.81 -0.45 -18.85
N GLN A 214 -7.95 -0.83 -17.56
CA GLN A 214 -9.17 -0.61 -16.77
C GLN A 214 -9.08 0.65 -15.89
N ALA A 215 -7.88 1.21 -15.74
CA ALA A 215 -7.62 2.32 -14.85
C ALA A 215 -8.24 3.65 -15.35
N ARG A 216 -8.52 4.52 -14.38
CA ARG A 216 -8.94 5.91 -14.60
C ARG A 216 -7.87 6.84 -14.11
N PHE A 217 -7.45 7.79 -14.92
CA PHE A 217 -6.30 8.62 -14.63
C PHE A 217 -6.67 10.09 -14.46
N LEU A 218 -5.82 10.82 -13.75
CA LEU A 218 -5.85 12.27 -13.71
C LEU A 218 -4.93 12.83 -14.80
N VAL A 219 -5.51 13.64 -15.70
CA VAL A 219 -4.79 14.41 -16.70
C VAL A 219 -4.82 15.89 -16.28
N PRO A 220 -3.67 16.55 -16.09
CA PRO A 220 -3.64 17.94 -15.69
C PRO A 220 -4.26 18.84 -16.75
N MET A 221 -5.22 19.64 -16.31
CA MET A 221 -6.05 20.47 -17.17
C MET A 221 -6.23 21.86 -16.58
N GLN A 222 -6.24 22.86 -17.44
CA GLN A 222 -6.68 24.22 -17.15
C GLN A 222 -7.83 24.60 -18.06
N ILE A 223 -8.81 25.29 -17.49
CA ILE A 223 -9.97 25.80 -18.21
C ILE A 223 -9.85 27.31 -18.23
N LYS A 224 -9.83 27.90 -19.43
CA LYS A 224 -9.83 29.35 -19.64
C LYS A 224 -11.20 29.76 -20.15
N GLU A 225 -11.95 30.43 -19.28
CA GLU A 225 -13.28 30.99 -19.55
C GLU A 225 -13.23 32.51 -19.48
N GLU A 226 -13.94 33.18 -20.39
CA GLU A 226 -14.13 34.64 -20.30
C GLU A 226 -15.00 35.02 -19.10
N GLN A 227 -15.98 34.17 -18.75
CA GLN A 227 -16.85 34.34 -17.59
C GLN A 227 -16.91 33.02 -16.79
N PRO A 228 -16.09 32.88 -15.74
CA PRO A 228 -16.04 31.66 -14.94
C PRO A 228 -17.39 31.39 -14.25
N SER A 229 -17.90 30.18 -14.40
CA SER A 229 -19.04 29.68 -13.62
C SER A 229 -18.58 28.71 -12.54
N ALA A 230 -19.27 28.71 -11.39
CA ALA A 230 -19.07 27.71 -10.36
C ALA A 230 -19.72 26.37 -10.80
N PRO A 231 -19.14 25.22 -10.43
CA PRO A 231 -19.82 23.94 -10.55
C PRO A 231 -21.14 23.95 -9.75
N ASP A 232 -22.10 23.12 -10.16
CA ASP A 232 -23.33 22.89 -9.40
C ASP A 232 -23.07 22.07 -8.12
N GLU A 233 -24.13 21.83 -7.33
CA GLU A 233 -24.05 21.05 -6.07
C GLU A 233 -23.55 19.60 -6.28
N LEU A 234 -23.61 19.09 -7.52
CA LEU A 234 -23.12 17.78 -7.91
C LEU A 234 -21.70 17.84 -8.49
N GLY A 235 -21.03 19.00 -8.47
CA GLY A 235 -19.68 19.18 -9.00
C GLY A 235 -19.62 19.24 -10.53
N LYS A 236 -20.76 19.32 -11.22
CA LYS A 236 -20.82 19.40 -12.68
C LYS A 236 -20.73 20.87 -13.11
N LYS A 237 -19.91 21.13 -14.12
CA LYS A 237 -19.74 22.46 -14.71
C LYS A 237 -20.12 22.44 -16.19
N THR A 238 -20.96 23.39 -16.59
CA THR A 238 -21.31 23.58 -18.00
C THR A 238 -20.38 24.62 -18.60
N LEU A 239 -19.57 24.22 -19.58
CA LEU A 239 -18.62 25.11 -20.25
C LEU A 239 -19.36 25.95 -21.28
N GLN A 240 -19.09 27.26 -21.31
CA GLN A 240 -19.67 28.16 -22.29
C GLN A 240 -18.95 28.05 -23.64
N GLN A 241 -19.65 28.40 -24.72
CA GLN A 241 -19.04 28.49 -26.04
C GLN A 241 -17.88 29.50 -26.02
N GLY A 242 -16.72 29.11 -26.56
CA GLY A 242 -15.49 29.91 -26.50
C GLY A 242 -14.53 29.52 -25.37
N THR A 243 -14.93 28.62 -24.47
CA THR A 243 -14.04 28.06 -23.44
C THR A 243 -12.86 27.33 -24.07
N VAL A 244 -11.64 27.63 -23.62
CA VAL A 244 -10.42 26.94 -24.05
C VAL A 244 -10.00 25.96 -22.96
N ILE A 245 -9.91 24.68 -23.32
CA ILE A 245 -9.37 23.62 -22.47
C ILE A 245 -7.91 23.41 -22.85
N GLN A 246 -7.02 23.48 -21.86
CA GLN A 246 -5.59 23.27 -22.05
C GLN A 246 -5.14 22.10 -21.19
N PHE A 247 -4.47 21.13 -21.80
CA PHE A 247 -3.81 20.05 -21.09
C PHE A 247 -2.34 20.40 -20.86
N ALA A 248 -1.79 19.94 -19.73
CA ALA A 248 -0.35 20.03 -19.54
C ALA A 248 0.39 19.19 -20.58
N SER A 249 1.64 19.56 -20.85
CA SER A 249 2.56 18.76 -21.65
C SER A 249 3.93 18.73 -20.98
N LEU A 250 4.61 17.60 -21.11
CA LEU A 250 6.00 17.39 -20.74
C LEU A 250 6.84 17.50 -22.00
N GLY A 251 7.83 18.38 -22.02
CA GLY A 251 8.69 18.58 -23.19
C GLY A 251 9.80 19.57 -22.92
N VAL A 252 10.82 19.52 -23.75
CA VAL A 252 11.93 20.50 -23.80
C VAL A 252 11.79 21.26 -25.12
N GLU A 253 12.33 22.48 -25.21
CA GLU A 253 12.43 23.21 -26.50
C GLU A 253 12.96 22.26 -27.59
N ASP A 254 12.27 22.24 -28.75
CA ASP A 254 12.54 21.41 -29.94
C ASP A 254 12.22 19.90 -29.87
N GLY A 255 11.63 19.39 -28.79
CA GLY A 255 11.19 17.99 -28.67
C GLY A 255 9.70 17.76 -28.93
N GLU A 256 9.31 16.52 -29.27
CA GLU A 256 7.89 16.13 -29.28
C GLU A 256 7.34 16.17 -27.85
N PRO A 257 6.23 16.88 -27.60
CA PRO A 257 5.63 16.95 -26.27
C PRO A 257 5.02 15.59 -25.89
N TRP A 258 4.92 15.32 -24.60
CA TRP A 258 4.32 14.12 -24.00
C TRP A 258 3.19 14.51 -23.06
N LEU A 259 2.14 13.70 -23.00
CA LEU A 259 1.02 13.92 -22.09
C LEU A 259 1.37 13.39 -20.68
N PRO A 260 1.44 14.23 -19.62
CA PRO A 260 1.54 13.77 -18.25
C PRO A 260 0.19 13.18 -17.80
N VAL A 261 0.24 12.01 -17.17
CA VAL A 261 -0.92 11.27 -16.68
C VAL A 261 -0.62 10.73 -15.28
N PHE A 262 -1.60 10.67 -14.39
CA PHE A 262 -1.40 10.24 -13.00
C PHE A 262 -2.44 9.23 -12.55
N THR A 263 -1.99 8.26 -11.75
CA THR A 263 -2.86 7.23 -11.17
C THR A 263 -3.69 7.73 -9.98
N ASP A 264 -3.28 8.82 -9.35
CA ASP A 264 -3.89 9.34 -8.15
C ASP A 264 -3.41 10.77 -7.85
N TRP A 265 -4.05 11.42 -6.88
CA TRP A 265 -3.72 12.79 -6.48
C TRP A 265 -2.32 12.93 -5.87
N PRO A 266 -1.83 12.03 -5.00
CA PRO A 266 -0.45 12.11 -4.53
C PRO A 266 0.60 12.08 -5.65
N GLU A 267 0.46 11.25 -6.67
CA GLU A 267 1.35 11.27 -7.83
C GLU A 267 1.21 12.57 -8.64
N PHE A 268 -0.01 13.07 -8.82
CA PHE A 268 -0.28 14.35 -9.46
C PHE A 268 0.45 15.50 -8.75
N GLU A 269 0.33 15.58 -7.42
CA GLU A 269 0.90 16.65 -6.59
C GLU A 269 2.43 16.65 -6.55
N LYS A 270 3.11 15.56 -6.97
CA LYS A 270 4.56 15.55 -7.18
C LYS A 270 4.99 16.39 -8.40
N GLY A 271 4.10 16.55 -9.38
CA GLY A 271 4.39 17.23 -10.65
C GLY A 271 3.66 18.56 -10.84
N TYR A 272 2.48 18.72 -10.24
CA TYR A 272 1.58 19.85 -10.45
C TYR A 272 0.95 20.34 -9.15
N ASP A 273 0.78 21.66 -9.03
CA ASP A 273 0.03 22.26 -7.94
C ASP A 273 -1.47 22.14 -8.20
N LYS A 274 -2.20 21.39 -7.36
CA LYS A 274 -3.65 21.18 -7.48
C LYS A 274 -4.50 22.44 -7.30
N THR A 275 -3.92 23.53 -6.79
CA THR A 275 -4.60 24.83 -6.71
C THR A 275 -4.55 25.59 -8.04
N VAL A 276 -3.61 25.23 -8.92
CA VAL A 276 -3.37 25.84 -10.24
C VAL A 276 -3.86 24.95 -11.38
N TRP A 277 -3.76 23.64 -11.21
CA TRP A 277 -4.14 22.63 -12.20
C TRP A 277 -5.29 21.77 -11.69
N GLY A 278 -6.34 21.63 -12.50
CA GLY A 278 -7.37 20.63 -12.27
C GLY A 278 -6.93 19.26 -12.77
N GLY A 279 -7.53 18.20 -12.23
CA GLY A 279 -7.37 16.83 -12.72
C GLY A 279 -8.61 16.40 -13.50
N ASN A 280 -8.50 16.29 -14.82
CA ASN A 280 -9.56 15.67 -15.63
C ASN A 280 -9.43 14.15 -15.52
N VAL A 281 -10.54 13.45 -15.29
CA VAL A 281 -10.54 11.99 -15.22
C VAL A 281 -10.65 11.40 -16.63
N ALA A 282 -9.63 10.68 -17.07
CA ALA A 282 -9.54 10.09 -18.41
C ALA A 282 -9.37 8.56 -18.33
N THR A 283 -9.95 7.85 -19.28
CA THR A 283 -9.71 6.40 -19.48
C THR A 283 -8.41 6.14 -20.25
N TYR A 284 -8.01 4.88 -20.37
CA TYR A 284 -6.89 4.49 -21.22
C TYR A 284 -7.09 4.93 -22.67
N GLU A 285 -8.28 4.71 -23.24
CA GLU A 285 -8.61 5.11 -24.61
C GLU A 285 -8.53 6.63 -24.80
N ASP A 286 -9.02 7.39 -23.82
CA ASP A 286 -8.92 8.86 -23.85
C ASP A 286 -7.45 9.31 -23.87
N ILE A 287 -6.59 8.69 -23.06
CA ILE A 287 -5.15 8.99 -23.03
C ILE A 287 -4.50 8.68 -24.38
N VAL A 288 -4.83 7.54 -24.98
CA VAL A 288 -4.32 7.17 -26.30
C VAL A 288 -4.74 8.19 -27.36
N ALA A 289 -6.01 8.62 -27.34
CA ALA A 289 -6.53 9.62 -28.27
C ALA A 289 -5.91 11.01 -28.05
N LEU A 290 -5.83 11.47 -26.81
CA LEU A 290 -5.25 12.78 -26.44
C LEU A 290 -3.75 12.86 -26.79
N SER A 291 -3.04 11.74 -26.71
CA SER A 291 -1.61 11.65 -27.02
C SER A 291 -1.30 11.23 -28.46
N ALA A 292 -2.30 11.17 -29.36
CA ALA A 292 -2.10 10.69 -30.73
C ALA A 292 -1.22 11.61 -31.59
N SER A 293 -1.25 12.92 -31.34
CA SER A 293 -0.41 13.93 -32.02
C SER A 293 0.82 14.34 -31.20
N MET A 294 1.19 13.54 -30.21
CA MET A 294 2.27 13.76 -29.25
C MET A 294 3.26 12.60 -29.34
N GLY A 295 4.42 12.69 -28.67
CA GLY A 295 5.36 11.57 -28.56
C GLY A 295 4.78 10.37 -27.78
N GLY A 296 3.70 10.61 -27.02
CA GLY A 296 2.98 9.61 -26.23
C GLY A 296 2.45 10.20 -24.93
N ALA A 297 2.21 9.33 -23.95
CA ALA A 297 1.88 9.73 -22.59
C ALA A 297 2.90 9.16 -21.59
N VAL A 298 3.08 9.82 -20.45
CA VAL A 298 3.91 9.34 -19.34
C VAL A 298 3.06 9.31 -18.08
N ILE A 299 2.79 8.10 -17.59
CA ILE A 299 2.11 7.86 -16.32
C ILE A 299 3.10 8.06 -15.18
N ASN A 300 2.73 8.82 -14.14
CA ASN A 300 3.49 9.06 -12.91
C ASN A 300 4.96 9.47 -13.16
N PHE A 301 5.20 10.50 -13.97
CA PHE A 301 6.56 10.86 -14.42
C PHE A 301 7.54 11.27 -13.29
N ARG A 302 7.04 11.60 -12.09
CA ARG A 302 7.83 11.88 -10.86
C ARG A 302 7.85 10.71 -9.88
N GLY A 303 7.17 9.61 -10.20
CA GLY A 303 7.09 8.38 -9.42
C GLY A 303 7.63 7.20 -10.21
N ILE A 304 6.94 6.05 -10.13
CA ILE A 304 7.23 4.90 -11.00
C ILE A 304 6.65 5.18 -12.37
N GLY A 305 7.51 5.71 -13.24
CA GLY A 305 7.11 6.17 -14.56
C GLY A 305 6.84 5.03 -15.54
N PHE A 306 5.67 5.03 -16.19
CA PHE A 306 5.40 4.17 -17.34
C PHE A 306 5.15 5.02 -18.60
N ARG A 307 5.92 4.74 -19.66
CA ARG A 307 5.81 5.47 -20.94
C ARG A 307 4.86 4.74 -21.87
N LEU A 308 3.80 5.41 -22.30
CA LEU A 308 2.91 4.98 -23.36
C LEU A 308 3.39 5.56 -24.69
N ASP A 309 4.51 5.06 -25.17
CA ASP A 309 5.02 5.35 -26.51
C ASP A 309 4.33 4.46 -27.56
N GLU A 310 4.62 4.68 -28.84
CA GLU A 310 4.02 3.89 -29.94
C GLU A 310 4.28 2.39 -29.80
N LYS A 311 5.45 1.99 -29.28
CA LYS A 311 5.80 0.58 -29.08
C LYS A 311 4.94 -0.04 -27.98
N ASN A 312 4.83 0.63 -26.83
CA ASN A 312 4.08 0.15 -25.68
C ASN A 312 2.57 0.19 -25.94
N LYS A 313 2.07 1.20 -26.69
CA LYS A 313 0.68 1.23 -27.17
C LYS A 313 0.34 0.00 -28.03
N ARG A 314 1.22 -0.38 -28.96
CA ARG A 314 1.05 -1.61 -29.76
C ARG A 314 1.08 -2.87 -28.91
N MET A 315 2.03 -2.97 -27.99
CA MET A 315 2.11 -4.09 -27.05
C MET A 315 0.83 -4.26 -26.23
N VAL A 316 0.27 -3.16 -25.70
CA VAL A 316 -1.02 -3.19 -24.98
C VAL A 316 -2.15 -3.65 -25.91
N ALA A 317 -2.22 -3.10 -27.13
CA ALA A 317 -3.27 -3.47 -28.08
C ALA A 317 -3.19 -4.93 -28.53
N GLU A 318 -1.99 -5.49 -28.70
CA GLU A 318 -1.76 -6.90 -28.97
C GLU A 318 -2.17 -7.77 -27.78
N TYR A 319 -1.76 -7.40 -26.56
CA TYR A 319 -2.14 -8.10 -25.34
C TYR A 319 -3.68 -8.18 -25.16
N VAL A 320 -4.38 -7.05 -25.32
CA VAL A 320 -5.84 -7.01 -25.22
C VAL A 320 -6.49 -7.91 -26.27
N ARG A 321 -5.98 -7.90 -27.50
CA ARG A 321 -6.47 -8.76 -28.58
C ARG A 321 -6.28 -10.25 -28.27
N GLU A 322 -5.14 -10.64 -27.71
CA GLU A 322 -4.86 -12.04 -27.37
C GLU A 322 -5.66 -12.53 -26.16
N ARG A 323 -5.90 -11.66 -25.18
CA ARG A 323 -6.70 -11.96 -23.99
C ARG A 323 -8.19 -12.16 -24.33
N ASP A 324 -8.71 -11.33 -25.25
CA ASP A 324 -10.13 -11.30 -25.61
C ASP A 324 -10.48 -12.26 -26.77
N ALA A 325 -9.50 -12.96 -27.35
CA ALA A 325 -9.67 -13.95 -28.42
C ALA A 325 -10.02 -15.35 -27.90
#